data_AF-A0A0E4A132-F1
#
_entry.id   AF-A0A0E4A132-F1
#
_cell.length_a   1.000
_cell.length_b   1.000
_cell.length_c   1.000
_cell.angle_alpha   90.00
_cell.angle_beta   90.00
_cell.angle_gamma   90.00
#
_symmetry.space_group_name_H-M   'P 1'
#
loop_
_entity.id
_entity.type
_entity.pdbx_description
1 polymer ?
#
loop_
_entity_poly.entity_id
_entity_poly.type
_entity_poly.pdbx_seq_one_letter_code
_entity_poly.pdbx_strand_id
1 'polypeptide(L)'
;MHCLLINYDGGSQSLLSQYVLRAGGQELSLATSPEGYTTEANWWLTCDFVFLHLTCPDENVRDELAAQLIHHPGVVITSPFPKHQFPNLFMQPFAFLTEPFSFKKFTDCIAAYQQEVHRKR
;
A
#
# COMPACT_ATOMS: atom_id res chain seq x y z
N MET A 1 -11.31 -3.83 -8.30
CA MET A 1 -10.17 -3.28 -7.55
C MET A 1 -9.71 -4.34 -6.59
N HIS A 2 -8.55 -4.94 -6.85
CA HIS A 2 -7.91 -5.90 -5.95
C HIS A 2 -6.78 -5.20 -5.20
N CYS A 3 -6.80 -5.30 -3.88
CA CYS A 3 -5.83 -4.66 -2.99
C CYS A 3 -5.02 -5.73 -2.25
N LEU A 4 -3.70 -5.57 -2.23
CA LEU A 4 -2.81 -6.31 -1.32
C LEU A 4 -2.49 -5.43 -0.13
N LEU A 5 -2.75 -5.92 1.09
CA LEU A 5 -2.36 -5.24 2.34
C LEU A 5 -1.13 -5.92 2.92
N ILE A 6 -0.08 -5.16 3.23
CA ILE A 6 1.17 -5.66 3.81
C ILE A 6 1.46 -4.90 5.12
N ASN A 7 1.83 -5.65 6.16
CA ASN A 7 2.25 -5.12 7.47
C ASN A 7 1.17 -4.36 8.26
N TYR A 8 -0.10 -4.75 8.13
CA TYR A 8 -1.16 -4.15 8.93
C TYR A 8 -1.39 -4.93 10.22
N ASP A 9 -1.53 -4.20 11.34
CA ASP A 9 -2.09 -4.75 12.57
C ASP A 9 -3.63 -4.87 12.48
N GLY A 10 -4.25 -5.60 13.41
CA GLY A 10 -5.69 -5.86 13.35
C GLY A 10 -6.57 -4.59 13.33
N GLY A 11 -6.13 -3.50 13.96
CA GLY A 11 -6.89 -2.24 14.02
C GLY A 11 -6.81 -1.44 12.71
N SER A 12 -5.60 -1.22 12.22
CA SER A 12 -5.34 -0.47 10.98
C SER A 12 -5.84 -1.25 9.76
N GLN A 13 -5.69 -2.58 9.78
CA GLN A 13 -6.28 -3.45 8.77
C GLN A 13 -7.79 -3.26 8.69
N SER A 14 -8.49 -3.36 9.83
CA SER A 14 -9.97 -3.29 9.87
C SER A 14 -10.53 -2.02 9.23
N LEU A 15 -9.89 -0.87 9.43
CA LEU A 15 -10.32 0.39 8.80
C LEU A 15 -10.14 0.36 7.29
N LEU A 16 -8.96 -0.05 6.81
CA LEU A 16 -8.67 -0.08 5.39
C LEU A 16 -9.53 -1.12 4.66
N SER A 17 -9.80 -2.27 5.30
CA SER A 17 -10.74 -3.27 4.80
C SER A 17 -12.14 -2.72 4.59
N GLN A 18 -12.64 -1.93 5.54
CA GLN A 18 -13.93 -1.26 5.39
C GLN A 18 -13.93 -0.27 4.23
N TYR A 19 -12.83 0.45 4.01
CA TYR A 19 -12.72 1.38 2.89
C TYR A 19 -12.68 0.64 1.55
N VAL A 20 -11.88 -0.43 1.43
CA VAL A 20 -11.80 -1.27 0.23
C VAL A 20 -13.17 -1.86 -0.10
N LEU A 21 -13.84 -2.46 0.88
CA LEU A 21 -15.18 -3.03 0.70
C LEU A 21 -16.19 -1.97 0.26
N ARG A 22 -16.19 -0.79 0.91
CA ARG A 22 -17.11 0.32 0.57
C ARG A 22 -16.87 0.88 -0.83
N ALA A 23 -15.65 0.80 -1.35
CA ALA A 23 -15.33 1.17 -2.72
C ALA A 23 -15.62 0.05 -3.74
N GLY A 24 -16.21 -1.07 -3.33
CA GLY A 24 -16.50 -2.22 -4.19
C GLY A 24 -15.27 -3.04 -4.56
N GLY A 25 -14.20 -2.95 -3.77
CA GLY A 25 -12.98 -3.72 -3.95
C GLY A 25 -12.97 -5.04 -3.18
N GLN A 26 -11.93 -5.82 -3.44
CA GLN A 26 -11.57 -7.00 -2.67
C GLN A 26 -10.13 -6.83 -2.16
N GLU A 27 -9.84 -7.41 -1.01
CA GLU A 27 -8.50 -7.40 -0.46
C GLU A 27 -7.95 -8.78 -0.19
N LEU A 28 -6.63 -8.86 -0.24
CA LEU A 28 -5.83 -9.94 0.31
C LEU A 28 -4.90 -9.29 1.35
N SER A 29 -4.94 -9.76 2.59
CA SER A 29 -4.01 -9.28 3.63
C SER A 29 -2.93 -10.31 3.88
N LEU A 30 -1.68 -9.86 3.83
CA LEU A 30 -0.52 -10.62 4.26
C LEU A 30 -0.13 -10.13 5.65
N ALA A 31 -0.41 -10.95 6.66
CA ALA A 31 -0.05 -10.70 8.06
C ALA A 31 1.47 -10.84 8.34
N THR A 32 2.30 -10.86 7.29
CA THR A 32 3.76 -10.90 7.40
C THR A 32 4.28 -9.48 7.54
N SER A 33 5.24 -9.29 8.46
CA SER A 33 6.06 -8.09 8.48
C SER A 33 6.76 -7.91 7.11
N PRO A 34 7.19 -6.69 6.73
CA PRO A 34 7.96 -6.47 5.51
C PRO A 34 9.24 -7.31 5.49
N GLU A 35 9.75 -7.66 6.67
CA GLU A 35 10.89 -8.54 6.89
C GLU A 35 10.57 -10.04 6.70
N GLY A 36 9.35 -10.47 6.96
CA GLY A 36 8.91 -11.86 6.84
C GLY A 36 8.38 -12.25 5.45
N TYR A 37 8.36 -11.31 4.50
CA TYR A 37 7.81 -11.54 3.17
C TYR A 37 8.62 -12.59 2.39
N THR A 38 7.97 -13.67 1.94
CA THR A 38 8.58 -14.70 1.10
C THR A 38 8.08 -14.60 -0.33
N THR A 39 8.98 -14.82 -1.29
CA THR A 39 8.77 -14.62 -2.73
C THR A 39 7.88 -15.67 -3.40
N GLU A 40 7.28 -16.60 -2.65
CA GLU A 40 6.66 -17.78 -3.23
C GLU A 40 5.32 -17.50 -3.93
N ALA A 41 4.72 -16.32 -3.73
CA ALA A 41 3.48 -15.97 -4.39
C ALA A 41 3.50 -14.53 -4.91
N ASN A 42 3.44 -14.41 -6.24
CA ASN A 42 3.40 -13.14 -6.97
C ASN A 42 2.04 -12.42 -6.85
N TRP A 43 1.44 -12.38 -5.66
CA TRP A 43 0.13 -11.75 -5.43
C TRP A 43 0.11 -10.28 -5.83
N TRP A 44 1.24 -9.59 -5.71
CA TRP A 44 1.39 -8.20 -6.14
C TRP A 44 1.20 -8.02 -7.66
N LEU A 45 1.46 -9.03 -8.50
CA LEU A 45 1.23 -8.94 -9.96
C LEU A 45 -0.26 -9.00 -10.33
N THR A 46 -1.11 -9.53 -9.45
CA THR A 46 -2.55 -9.71 -9.73
C THR A 46 -3.42 -8.64 -9.08
N CYS A 47 -2.81 -7.72 -8.32
CA CYS A 47 -3.48 -6.65 -7.62
C CYS A 47 -3.40 -5.33 -8.39
N ASP A 48 -4.42 -4.49 -8.23
CA ASP A 48 -4.40 -3.12 -8.76
C ASP A 48 -3.62 -2.20 -7.83
N PHE A 49 -3.69 -2.45 -6.52
CA PHE A 49 -3.03 -1.66 -5.48
C PHE A 49 -2.29 -2.56 -4.51
N VAL A 50 -1.13 -2.07 -4.06
CA VAL A 50 -0.43 -2.62 -2.90
C VAL A 50 -0.36 -1.53 -1.85
N PHE A 51 -1.04 -1.76 -0.73
CA PHE A 51 -0.94 -0.91 0.45
C PHE A 51 0.12 -1.49 1.38
N LEU A 52 1.20 -0.74 1.58
CA LEU A 52 2.25 -1.07 2.52
C LEU A 52 2.14 -0.14 3.74
N HIS A 53 1.88 -0.71 4.91
CA HIS A 53 1.89 0.05 6.16
C HIS A 53 3.31 0.10 6.72
N LEU A 54 3.77 1.31 7.07
CA LEU A 54 5.01 1.54 7.80
C LEU A 54 4.71 2.04 9.21
N THR A 55 5.11 1.25 10.20
CA THR A 55 4.83 1.49 11.61
C THR A 55 5.72 2.58 12.21
N CYS A 56 6.94 2.78 11.68
CA CYS A 56 7.85 3.83 12.14
C CYS A 56 8.85 4.29 11.05
N PRO A 57 9.42 5.50 11.17
CA PRO A 57 10.41 6.05 10.23
C PRO A 57 11.64 5.17 9.96
N ASP A 58 12.06 4.41 10.96
CA ASP A 58 13.28 3.59 10.93
C ASP A 58 13.00 2.14 10.47
N GLU A 59 11.77 1.82 10.08
CA GLU A 59 11.38 0.47 9.65
C GLU A 59 12.05 0.12 8.31
N ASN A 60 12.72 -1.03 8.27
CA ASN A 60 13.38 -1.51 7.07
C ASN A 60 12.42 -2.37 6.24
N VAL A 61 12.20 -1.95 5.00
CA VAL A 61 11.56 -2.80 3.99
C VAL A 61 12.66 -3.66 3.38
N ARG A 62 12.51 -4.99 3.41
CA ARG A 62 13.49 -5.89 2.79
C ARG A 62 13.74 -5.57 1.33
N ASP A 63 14.99 -5.66 0.92
CA ASP A 63 15.44 -5.35 -0.44
C ASP A 63 14.67 -6.16 -1.49
N GLU A 64 14.33 -7.42 -1.22
CA GLU A 64 13.55 -8.23 -2.17
C GLU A 64 12.12 -7.72 -2.35
N LEU A 65 11.46 -7.33 -1.25
CA LEU A 65 10.12 -6.75 -1.31
C LEU A 65 10.17 -5.37 -1.99
N ALA A 66 11.14 -4.53 -1.63
CA ALA A 66 11.33 -3.22 -2.24
C ALA A 66 11.58 -3.34 -3.76
N ALA A 67 12.41 -4.30 -4.20
CA ALA A 67 12.68 -4.57 -5.61
C ALA A 67 11.46 -5.08 -6.38
N GLN A 68 10.49 -5.72 -5.73
CA GLN A 68 9.21 -6.07 -6.35
C GLN A 68 8.28 -4.86 -6.45
N LEU A 69 8.15 -4.12 -5.35
CA LEU A 69 7.22 -3.00 -5.25
C LEU A 69 7.61 -1.80 -6.12
N ILE A 70 8.91 -1.57 -6.37
CA ILE A 70 9.37 -0.46 -7.23
C ILE A 70 8.83 -0.54 -8.67
N HIS A 71 8.48 -1.73 -9.15
CA HIS A 71 7.91 -1.93 -10.47
C HIS A 71 6.38 -1.91 -10.49
N HIS A 72 5.72 -1.90 -9.34
CA HIS A 72 4.28 -1.93 -9.25
C HIS A 72 3.69 -0.51 -9.33
N PRO A 73 2.78 -0.22 -10.29
CA PRO A 73 2.32 1.14 -10.55
C PRO A 73 1.37 1.69 -9.47
N GLY A 74 0.76 0.82 -8.66
CA GLY A 74 -0.25 1.17 -7.65
C GLY A 74 0.22 1.02 -6.21
N VAL A 75 1.50 1.23 -5.91
CA VAL A 75 2.00 1.16 -4.51
C VAL A 75 1.56 2.39 -3.72
N VAL A 76 0.84 2.17 -2.64
CA VAL A 76 0.43 3.20 -1.67
C VAL A 76 1.09 2.89 -0.34
N ILE A 77 1.82 3.84 0.21
CA ILE A 77 2.39 3.71 1.56
C ILE A 77 1.45 4.39 2.55
N THR A 78 1.18 3.74 3.67
CA THR A 78 0.46 4.33 4.79
C THR A 78 1.30 4.33 6.05
N SER A 79 1.13 5.32 6.92
CA SER A 79 1.87 5.40 8.18
C SER A 79 1.27 6.43 9.13
N PRO A 80 1.32 6.26 10.45
CA PRO A 80 1.00 7.34 11.40
C PRO A 80 1.99 8.51 11.33
N PHE A 81 3.16 8.32 10.70
CA PHE A 81 4.18 9.35 10.55
C PHE A 81 4.10 10.04 9.18
N PRO A 82 4.47 11.33 9.07
CA PRO A 82 4.44 12.05 7.82
C PRO A 82 5.58 11.61 6.87
N LYS A 83 5.31 11.65 5.56
CA LYS A 83 6.25 11.20 4.50
C LYS A 83 7.69 11.71 4.66
N HIS A 84 7.88 12.97 5.07
CA HIS A 84 9.22 13.57 5.17
C HIS A 84 10.11 12.95 6.25
N GLN A 85 9.55 12.17 7.16
CA GLN A 85 10.31 11.42 8.17
C GLN A 85 10.86 10.11 7.64
N PHE A 86 10.53 9.70 6.41
CA PHE A 86 11.05 8.51 5.77
C PHE A 86 12.10 8.90 4.72
N PRO A 87 13.33 9.26 5.13
CA PRO A 87 14.36 9.76 4.22
C PRO A 87 14.76 8.71 3.17
N ASN A 88 14.62 7.43 3.54
CA ASN A 88 14.97 6.27 2.73
C ASN A 88 13.72 5.55 2.24
N LEU A 89 12.65 6.28 1.88
CA LEU A 89 11.54 5.68 1.14
C LEU A 89 12.10 5.28 -0.24
N PHE A 90 12.72 4.09 -0.32
CA PHE A 90 13.43 3.56 -1.49
C PHE A 90 12.51 3.37 -2.71
N MET A 91 11.21 3.49 -2.48
CA MET A 91 10.16 3.42 -3.47
C MET A 91 9.69 4.85 -3.73
N GLN A 92 9.52 5.24 -5.00
CA GLN A 92 8.62 6.36 -5.33
C GLN A 92 7.20 5.77 -5.39
N PRO A 93 6.47 5.65 -4.26
CA PRO A 93 5.13 5.09 -4.31
C PRO A 93 4.25 6.01 -5.16
N PHE A 94 3.20 5.42 -5.72
CA PHE A 94 2.13 6.18 -6.34
C PHE A 94 1.54 7.21 -5.37
N ALA A 95 1.32 6.82 -4.11
CA ALA A 95 0.84 7.73 -3.09
C ALA A 95 1.40 7.41 -1.69
N PHE A 96 1.35 8.41 -0.81
CA PHE A 96 1.62 8.26 0.62
C PHE A 96 0.44 8.84 1.41
N LEU A 97 -0.19 8.04 2.26
CA LEU A 97 -1.32 8.45 3.09
C LEU A 97 -0.92 8.41 4.58
N THR A 98 -0.77 9.58 5.18
CA THR A 98 -0.56 9.66 6.63
C THR A 98 -1.84 9.32 7.38
N GLU A 99 -1.74 8.39 8.32
CA GLU A 99 -2.79 7.92 9.20
C GLU A 99 -2.97 8.84 10.42
N PRO A 100 -4.19 8.97 10.94
CA PRO A 100 -5.44 8.45 10.36
C PRO A 100 -5.82 9.23 9.08
N PHE A 101 -6.40 8.54 8.10
CA PHE A 101 -6.94 9.16 6.89
C PHE A 101 -8.43 8.86 6.69
N SER A 102 -9.16 9.85 6.19
CA SER A 102 -10.59 9.74 5.89
C SER A 102 -10.86 8.83 4.68
N PHE A 103 -12.07 8.27 4.61
CA PHE A 103 -12.55 7.58 3.41
C PHE A 103 -12.44 8.43 2.13
N LYS A 104 -12.67 9.75 2.23
CA LYS A 104 -12.52 10.66 1.08
C LYS A 104 -11.09 10.66 0.53
N LYS A 105 -10.08 10.77 1.41
CA LYS A 105 -8.66 10.68 1.01
C LYS A 105 -8.34 9.35 0.33
N PHE A 106 -8.90 8.26 0.85
CA PHE A 106 -8.76 6.94 0.22
C PHE A 106 -9.38 6.95 -1.19
N THR A 107 -10.63 7.38 -1.37
CA THR A 107 -11.27 7.41 -2.69
C THR A 107 -10.60 8.37 -3.67
N ASP A 108 -10.11 9.51 -3.18
CA ASP A 108 -9.34 10.46 -4.01
C ASP A 108 -8.05 9.81 -4.53
N CYS A 109 -7.37 9.01 -3.70
CA CYS A 109 -6.18 8.24 -4.09
C CYS A 109 -6.51 7.20 -5.19
N ILE A 110 -7.59 6.44 -5.03
CA ILE A 110 -8.02 5.46 -6.02
C ILE A 110 -8.38 6.14 -7.35
N ALA A 111 -9.12 7.25 -7.30
CA ALA A 111 -9.53 8.00 -8.49
C ALA A 111 -8.32 8.57 -9.24
N ALA A 112 -7.32 9.09 -8.52
CA ALA A 112 -6.08 9.58 -9.11
C ALA A 112 -5.33 8.47 -9.88
N TYR A 113 -5.26 7.26 -9.32
CA TYR A 113 -4.61 6.12 -9.97
C TYR A 113 -5.35 5.74 -11.26
N GLN A 114 -6.68 5.66 -11.20
CA GLN A 114 -7.50 5.35 -12.37
C GLN A 114 -7.26 6.37 -13.49
N GLN A 115 -7.19 7.66 -13.17
CA GLN A 115 -6.87 8.69 -14.18
C GLN A 115 -5.48 8.51 -14.80
N GLU A 116 -4.49 8.12 -14.01
CA GLU A 116 -3.13 7.91 -14.51
C GLU A 116 -3.01 6.67 -15.41
N VAL A 117 -3.66 5.56 -15.05
CA VAL A 117 -3.71 4.34 -15.87
C VAL A 117 -4.42 4.58 -17.20
N HIS A 118 -5.50 5.37 -17.22
CA HIS A 118 -6.20 5.71 -18.46
C HIS A 118 -5.39 6.62 -19.39
N ARG A 119 -4.48 7.45 -18.85
CA ARG A 119 -3.60 8.31 -19.66
C ARG A 119 -2.43 7.58 -20.30
N LYS A 120 -2.06 6.41 -19.77
CA LYS A 120 -0.94 5.58 -20.26
C LYS A 120 -1.35 4.53 -21.30
N ARG A 121 -2.64 4.47 -21.65
CA ARG A 121 -3.21 3.61 -22.72
C ARG A 121 -3.53 4.45 -23.95
#